data_AF-A0A1J6KND0-F1
#
_entry.id   AF-A0A1J6KND0-F1
#
_cell.length_a   1.000
_cell.length_b   1.000
_cell.length_c   1.000
_cell.angle_alpha   90.00
_cell.angle_beta   90.00
_cell.angle_gamma   90.00
#
_symmetry.space_group_name_H-M   'P 1'
#
loop_
_entity.id
_entity.type
_entity.pdbx_description
1 polymer ?
#
loop_
_entity_poly.entity_id
_entity_poly.type
_entity_poly.pdbx_seq_one_letter_code
_entity_poly.pdbx_strand_id
1 'polypeptide(L)'
;MEAEYVALASAAQEVVWLKKFLEHLLDIAENTEPVLVYCDSEAAISSTKDPKFHCKTKHIDIKYNYAREMVRRKVVNVKYVSRKDMLANPLTKPLSRDAFVRHTRSQGLHRL
;
A
#
# COMPACT_ATOMS: atom_id res chain seq x y z
N MET A 1 -5.42 -2.72 -13.63
CA MET A 1 -5.87 -3.27 -12.33
C MET A 1 -4.74 -4.04 -11.66
N GLU A 2 -4.10 -4.97 -12.39
CA GLU A 2 -3.03 -5.83 -11.86
C GLU A 2 -1.87 -5.05 -11.23
N ALA A 3 -1.31 -4.05 -11.91
CA ALA A 3 -0.18 -3.27 -11.39
C ALA A 3 -0.48 -2.55 -10.04
N GLU A 4 -1.62 -1.86 -9.93
CA GLU A 4 -2.01 -1.15 -8.71
C GLU A 4 -2.26 -2.11 -7.54
N TYR A 5 -2.83 -3.28 -7.82
CA TYR A 5 -3.04 -4.29 -6.79
C TYR A 5 -1.73 -4.97 -6.40
N VAL A 6 -0.83 -5.27 -7.34
CA VAL A 6 0.52 -5.78 -7.05
C VAL A 6 1.29 -4.79 -6.18
N ALA A 7 1.20 -3.49 -6.47
CA ALA A 7 1.79 -2.44 -5.66
C ALA A 7 1.19 -2.42 -4.25
N LEU A 8 -0.15 -2.48 -4.13
CA LEU A 8 -0.84 -2.55 -2.84
C LEU A 8 -0.45 -3.80 -2.04
N ALA A 9 -0.36 -4.96 -2.69
CA ALA A 9 0.01 -6.20 -2.04
C ALA A 9 1.46 -6.19 -1.55
N SER A 10 2.37 -5.63 -2.35
CA SER A 10 3.77 -5.45 -1.94
C SER A 10 3.86 -4.47 -0.77
N ALA A 11 3.16 -3.33 -0.84
CA ALA A 11 3.12 -2.36 0.26
C ALA A 11 2.57 -2.97 1.55
N ALA A 12 1.53 -3.81 1.47
CA ALA A 12 0.99 -4.51 2.63
C ALA A 12 2.01 -5.49 3.24
N GLN A 13 2.79 -6.21 2.43
CA GLN A 13 3.86 -7.08 2.90
C GLN A 13 4.94 -6.29 3.66
N GLU A 14 5.44 -5.22 3.04
CA GLU A 14 6.50 -4.39 3.63
C GLU A 14 6.04 -3.71 4.92
N VAL A 15 4.81 -3.18 4.95
CA VAL A 15 4.27 -2.50 6.13
C VAL A 15 4.06 -3.47 7.30
N VAL A 16 3.59 -4.69 7.04
CA VAL A 16 3.47 -5.71 8.09
C VAL A 16 4.85 -6.14 8.61
N TRP A 17 5.83 -6.26 7.71
CA TRP A 17 7.21 -6.53 8.11
C TRP A 17 7.79 -5.41 8.97
N LEU A 18 7.66 -4.15 8.54
CA LEU A 18 8.13 -2.97 9.27
C LEU A 18 7.47 -2.85 10.65
N LYS A 19 6.16 -3.08 10.75
CA LYS A 19 5.45 -3.08 12.03
C LYS A 19 6.07 -4.09 12.99
N LYS A 20 6.21 -5.34 12.56
CA LYS A 20 6.81 -6.40 13.38
C LYS A 20 8.25 -6.07 13.74
N PHE A 21 9.03 -5.59 12.77
CA PHE A 21 10.42 -5.21 13.00
C PHE A 21 10.54 -4.12 14.08
N LEU A 22 9.73 -3.07 14.00
CA LEU A 22 9.71 -2.00 15.02
C LEU A 22 9.23 -2.51 16.38
N GLU A 23 8.24 -3.42 16.40
CA GLU A 23 7.76 -4.04 17.64
C GLU A 23 8.88 -4.78 18.38
N HIS A 24 9.68 -5.56 17.64
CA HIS A 24 10.81 -6.29 18.20
C HIS A 24 11.99 -5.36 18.54
N LEU A 25 12.29 -4.38 17.69
CA LEU A 25 13.43 -3.48 17.87
C LEU A 25 13.27 -2.57 19.10
N LEU A 26 12.04 -2.11 19.35
CA LEU A 26 11.72 -1.17 20.43
C LEU A 26 11.23 -1.87 21.71
N ASP A 27 11.17 -3.20 21.73
CA ASP A 27 10.62 -4.01 22.83
C ASP A 27 9.22 -3.54 23.26
N ILE A 28 8.37 -3.27 22.27
CA ILE A 28 6.97 -2.87 22.51
C ILE A 28 6.04 -4.07 22.32
N ALA A 29 4.99 -4.13 23.13
CA ALA A 29 3.97 -5.16 22.99
C ALA A 29 3.32 -5.12 21.60
N GLU A 30 2.88 -6.29 21.12
CA GLU A 30 2.21 -6.43 19.81
C GLU A 30 1.03 -5.46 19.72
N ASN A 31 1.11 -4.51 18.78
CA ASN A 31 0.10 -3.49 18.62
C ASN A 31 -1.08 -4.09 17.84
N THR A 32 -2.30 -4.02 18.38
CA THR A 32 -3.49 -4.53 17.70
C THR A 32 -4.05 -3.55 16.65
N GLU A 33 -3.58 -2.31 16.63
CA GLU A 33 -4.07 -1.29 15.69
C GLU A 33 -3.62 -1.61 14.25
N PRO A 34 -4.55 -1.59 13.27
CA PRO A 34 -4.21 -1.81 11.88
C PRO A 34 -3.30 -0.72 11.34
N VAL A 35 -2.31 -1.08 10.52
CA VAL A 35 -1.53 -0.07 9.81
C VAL A 35 -2.34 0.48 8.64
N LEU A 36 -2.43 1.80 8.56
CA LEU A 36 -3.14 2.49 7.48
C LEU A 36 -2.28 2.54 6.22
N VAL A 37 -2.80 1.99 5.13
CA VAL A 37 -2.20 2.05 3.78
C VAL A 37 -3.13 2.82 2.86
N TYR A 38 -2.61 3.81 2.15
CA TYR A 38 -3.38 4.58 1.18
C TYR A 38 -3.23 4.01 -0.23
N CYS A 39 -4.32 3.99 -1.00
CA CYS A 39 -4.34 3.54 -2.39
C CYS A 39 -5.24 4.45 -3.24
N ASP A 40 -4.79 4.79 -4.44
CA ASP A 40 -5.53 5.67 -5.38
C ASP A 40 -6.41 4.90 -6.38
N SER A 41 -6.53 3.58 -6.19
CA SER A 41 -7.26 2.66 -7.06
C SER A 41 -8.37 1.96 -6.27
N GLU A 42 -9.60 2.45 -6.41
CA GLU A 42 -10.78 1.80 -5.80
C GLU A 42 -10.94 0.34 -6.25
N ALA A 43 -10.58 0.05 -7.51
CA ALA A 43 -10.55 -1.31 -8.02
C ALA A 43 -9.60 -2.20 -7.22
N ALA A 44 -8.39 -1.73 -6.92
CA ALA A 44 -7.43 -2.48 -6.11
C ALA A 44 -7.95 -2.67 -4.68
N ILE A 45 -8.55 -1.64 -4.09
CA ILE A 45 -9.17 -1.71 -2.75
C ILE A 45 -10.30 -2.74 -2.75
N SER A 46 -11.20 -2.71 -3.73
CA SER A 46 -12.30 -3.67 -3.84
C SER A 46 -11.79 -5.11 -3.97
N SER A 47 -10.71 -5.33 -4.73
CA SER A 47 -10.07 -6.64 -4.86
C SER A 47 -9.46 -7.17 -3.56
N THR A 48 -9.23 -6.33 -2.54
CA THR A 48 -8.82 -6.82 -1.20
C THR A 48 -9.98 -7.42 -0.42
N LYS A 49 -11.23 -7.06 -0.78
CA LYS A 49 -12.45 -7.49 -0.10
C LYS A 49 -13.14 -8.66 -0.81
N ASP A 50 -12.97 -8.80 -2.11
CA ASP A 50 -13.60 -9.87 -2.91
C ASP A 50 -12.61 -11.01 -3.22
N PRO A 51 -12.91 -12.26 -2.82
CA PRO A 51 -12.06 -13.42 -3.12
C PRO A 51 -12.05 -13.85 -4.60
N LYS A 52 -12.95 -13.35 -5.45
CA LYS A 52 -13.19 -13.88 -6.80
C LYS A 52 -12.06 -13.67 -7.82
N PHE A 53 -11.05 -12.85 -7.54
CA PHE A 53 -9.95 -12.64 -8.48
C PHE A 53 -8.82 -13.65 -8.26
N HIS A 54 -8.60 -14.48 -9.28
CA HIS A 54 -7.47 -15.40 -9.43
C HIS A 54 -6.54 -14.87 -10.53
N CYS A 55 -5.25 -14.69 -10.22
CA CYS A 55 -4.22 -14.41 -11.21
C CYS A 55 -3.83 -15.72 -11.92
N LYS A 56 -3.24 -15.63 -13.11
CA LYS A 56 -2.78 -16.80 -13.87
C LYS A 56 -1.41 -17.31 -13.40
N THR A 57 -0.75 -16.59 -12.49
CA THR A 57 0.62 -16.90 -12.06
C THR A 57 0.70 -17.07 -10.55
N LYS A 58 1.09 -18.27 -10.10
CA LYS A 58 1.05 -18.71 -8.69
C LYS A 58 1.74 -17.77 -7.70
N HIS A 59 2.89 -17.18 -8.04
CA HIS A 59 3.60 -16.29 -7.13
C HIS A 59 2.86 -14.95 -6.91
N ILE A 60 2.14 -14.49 -7.93
CA ILE A 60 1.27 -13.32 -7.85
C ILE A 60 0.05 -13.67 -6.98
N ASP A 61 -0.55 -14.84 -7.18
CA ASP A 61 -1.67 -15.31 -6.34
C ASP A 61 -1.33 -15.36 -4.85
N ILE A 62 -0.12 -15.80 -4.49
CA ILE A 62 0.32 -15.86 -3.09
C ILE A 62 0.36 -14.45 -2.48
N LYS A 63 0.98 -13.48 -3.18
CA LYS A 63 1.01 -12.08 -2.72
C LYS A 63 -0.40 -11.51 -2.62
N TYR A 64 -1.27 -11.87 -3.56
CA TYR A 64 -2.65 -11.40 -3.58
C TYR A 64 -3.45 -11.90 -2.38
N ASN A 65 -3.38 -13.19 -2.12
CA ASN A 65 -4.03 -13.82 -0.97
C ASN A 65 -3.49 -13.27 0.35
N TYR A 66 -2.17 -13.01 0.43
CA TYR A 66 -1.58 -12.40 1.61
C TYR A 66 -2.16 -11.02 1.91
N ALA A 67 -2.25 -10.14 0.91
CA ALA A 67 -2.79 -8.79 1.10
C ALA A 67 -4.26 -8.82 1.57
N ARG A 68 -5.08 -9.69 0.97
CA ARG A 68 -6.47 -9.92 1.42
C ARG A 68 -6.52 -10.40 2.85
N GLU A 69 -5.68 -11.36 3.20
CA GLU A 69 -5.65 -11.95 4.54
C GLU A 69 -5.26 -10.91 5.59
N MET A 70 -4.28 -10.05 5.31
CA MET A 70 -3.90 -8.97 6.23
C MET A 70 -5.00 -7.94 6.43
N VAL A 71 -5.77 -7.62 5.38
CA VAL A 71 -6.96 -6.75 5.49
C VAL A 71 -8.07 -7.45 6.27
N ARG A 72 -8.35 -8.73 5.98
CA ARG A 72 -9.38 -9.54 6.66
C ARG A 72 -9.10 -9.68 8.16
N ARG A 73 -7.83 -9.89 8.53
CA ARG A 73 -7.36 -9.99 9.92
C ARG A 73 -7.26 -8.63 10.62
N LYS A 74 -7.59 -7.52 9.95
CA LYS A 74 -7.43 -6.16 10.46
C LYS A 74 -6.00 -5.83 10.91
N VAL A 75 -5.01 -6.42 10.25
CA VAL A 75 -3.59 -6.04 10.43
C VAL A 75 -3.26 -4.82 9.58
N VAL A 76 -3.90 -4.72 8.41
CA VAL A 76 -3.78 -3.60 7.47
C VAL A 76 -5.17 -3.02 7.21
N ASN A 77 -5.28 -1.70 7.22
CA ASN A 77 -6.47 -0.98 6.78
C ASN A 77 -6.14 -0.22 5.50
N VAL A 78 -6.85 -0.49 4.41
CA VAL A 78 -6.62 0.21 3.13
C VAL A 78 -7.68 1.29 2.96
N LYS A 79 -7.25 2.55 2.81
CA LYS A 79 -8.13 3.68 2.50
C LYS A 79 -7.85 4.27 1.13
N TYR A 80 -8.92 4.72 0.49
CA TYR A 80 -8.82 5.48 -0.74
C TYR A 80 -8.20 6.85 -0.47
N VAL A 81 -7.32 7.28 -1.39
CA VAL A 81 -6.83 8.65 -1.49
C VAL A 81 -6.94 9.09 -2.94
N SER A 82 -7.20 10.37 -3.19
CA SER A 82 -7.25 10.85 -4.57
C SER A 82 -5.87 10.73 -5.23
N ARG A 83 -5.84 10.52 -6.56
CA ARG A 83 -4.56 10.52 -7.32
C ARG A 83 -3.76 11.80 -7.12
N LYS A 84 -4.44 12.93 -6.89
CA LYS A 84 -3.78 14.24 -6.71
C LYS A 84 -3.06 14.33 -5.36
N ASP A 85 -3.45 13.49 -4.40
CA ASP A 85 -2.92 13.48 -3.03
C ASP A 85 -2.07 12.23 -2.75
N MET A 86 -2.00 11.28 -3.68
CA MET A 86 -1.20 10.07 -3.55
C MET A 86 0.30 10.39 -3.66
N LEU A 87 0.95 10.55 -2.51
CA LEU A 87 2.37 10.92 -2.40
C LEU A 87 3.32 9.96 -3.10
N ALA A 88 2.93 8.70 -3.34
CA ALA A 88 3.78 7.73 -4.02
C ALA A 88 3.78 7.87 -5.55
N ASN A 89 2.88 8.67 -6.14
CA ASN A 89 2.76 8.79 -7.59
C ASN A 89 4.06 9.21 -8.31
N PRO A 90 4.88 10.15 -7.79
CA PRO A 90 6.17 10.47 -8.38
C PRO A 90 7.15 9.29 -8.50
N LEU A 91 6.98 8.26 -7.68
CA LEU A 91 7.87 7.09 -7.63
C LEU A 91 7.42 5.95 -8.54
N THR A 92 6.16 5.96 -8.97
CA THR A 92 5.54 4.83 -9.68
C THR A 92 5.02 5.19 -11.06
N LYS A 93 4.87 6.49 -11.37
CA LYS A 93 4.23 6.98 -12.60
C LYS A 93 5.05 8.10 -13.24
N PRO A 94 5.09 8.19 -14.58
CA PRO A 94 5.58 9.39 -15.25
C PRO A 94 4.55 10.52 -15.03
N LEU A 95 4.96 11.58 -14.33
CA LEU A 95 4.13 12.75 -14.04
C LEU A 95 4.59 13.97 -14.84
N SER A 96 3.68 14.91 -15.08
CA SER A 96 4.06 16.25 -15.55
C SER A 96 4.91 16.95 -14.48
N ARG A 97 5.74 17.91 -14.91
CA ARG A 97 6.62 18.67 -14.02
C ARG A 97 5.86 19.30 -12.85
N ASP A 98 4.70 19.89 -13.12
CA ASP A 98 3.91 20.57 -12.09
C ASP A 98 3.32 19.61 -11.07
N ALA A 99 2.84 18.43 -11.53
CA ALA A 99 2.34 17.39 -10.64
C ALA A 99 3.48 16.82 -9.78
N PHE A 100 4.65 16.57 -10.38
CA PHE A 100 5.83 16.10 -9.67
C PHE A 100 6.28 17.09 -8.59
N VAL A 101 6.43 18.38 -8.93
CA VAL A 101 6.85 19.43 -7.97
C VAL A 101 5.83 19.60 -6.84
N ARG A 102 4.53 19.49 -7.13
CA ARG A 102 3.50 19.53 -6.09
C ARG A 102 3.66 18.38 -5.11
N HIS A 103 3.83 17.15 -5.62
CA HIS A 103 3.97 15.98 -4.79
C HIS A 103 5.27 15.98 -3.97
N THR A 104 6.41 16.37 -4.56
CA THR A 104 7.69 16.42 -3.82
C THR A 104 7.62 17.44 -2.68
N ARG A 105 7.01 18.60 -2.89
CA ARG A 105 6.74 19.57 -1.82
C ARG A 105 5.87 18.97 -0.72
N SER A 106 4.81 18.23 -1.05
CA SER A 106 3.96 17.57 -0.05
C SER A 106 4.65 16.41 0.68
N GLN A 107 5.73 15.85 0.12
CA GLN A 107 6.60 14.89 0.82
C GLN A 107 7.61 15.57 1.76
N GLY A 108 7.65 16.90 1.79
CA GLY A 108 8.67 17.67 2.53
C GLY A 108 10.00 17.80 1.79
N LEU A 109 10.10 17.31 0.55
CA LEU A 109 11.31 17.43 -0.27
C LEU A 109 11.38 18.83 -0.89
N HIS A 110 12.29 19.65 -0.36
CA HIS A 110 12.62 20.97 -0.88
C HIS A 110 14.13 21.13 -0.96
N ARG A 111 14.58 22.01 -1.85
CA ARG A 111 16.00 22.32 -1.98
C ARG A 111 16.43 23.08 -0.73
N LEU A 112 17.46 22.58 -0.04
CA LEU A 112 18.18 23.28 1.03
C LEU A 112 18.84 24.55 0.47
#